data_AF-A0A955DKI8-F1
#
_entry.id   AF-A0A955DKI8-F1
#
_cell.length_a   1.000
_cell.length_b   1.000
_cell.length_c   1.000
_cell.angle_alpha   90.00
_cell.angle_beta   90.00
_cell.angle_gamma   90.00
#
_symmetry.space_group_name_H-M   'P 1'
#
loop_
_entity.id
_entity.type
_entity.pdbx_description
1 polymer ?
#
loop_
_entity_poly.entity_id
_entity_poly.type
_entity_poly.pdbx_seq_one_letter_code
_entity_poly.pdbx_strand_id
1 'polypeptide(L)'
;IAAHDNGVPARLSLQAPGGDLSLCNGGGSVGVRISTPAFALHVNGTAGKPGGGSWSVASDRRLKANIAPLEGALDQLLALEGVTFEYIDPDAIGELSGPRIGMIAQDVETVFPDWVDVRADGYKMLTYRGFEALTVEALRELQAQNTELREANASLQERLDRLERLVEDR
;
A
#
# COMPACT_ATOMS: atom_id res chain seq x y z
N ILE A 1 17.70 -39.80 -4.15
CA ILE A 1 16.37 -39.41 -4.68
C ILE A 1 16.31 -39.95 -6.11
N ALA A 2 15.58 -41.04 -6.33
CA ALA A 2 15.35 -41.58 -7.66
C ALA A 2 13.90 -41.26 -8.04
N ALA A 3 13.71 -40.52 -9.13
CA ALA A 3 12.39 -40.24 -9.67
C ALA A 3 11.93 -41.47 -10.47
N HIS A 4 10.87 -42.12 -10.00
CA HIS A 4 10.16 -43.13 -10.78
C HIS A 4 9.09 -42.40 -11.59
N ASP A 5 9.27 -42.34 -12.91
CA ASP A 5 8.28 -41.82 -13.85
C ASP A 5 7.32 -42.96 -14.23
N ASN A 6 6.08 -42.86 -13.77
CA ASN A 6 5.00 -43.80 -14.08
C ASN A 6 3.92 -43.14 -14.97
N GLY A 7 4.24 -42.10 -15.75
CA GLY A 7 3.26 -41.46 -16.64
C GLY A 7 2.14 -40.71 -15.91
N VAL A 8 2.31 -40.46 -14.61
CA VAL A 8 1.54 -39.52 -13.78
C VAL A 8 2.46 -38.31 -13.56
N PRO A 9 1.99 -37.06 -13.67
CA PRO A 9 2.87 -35.88 -13.54
C PRO A 9 3.76 -36.02 -12.31
N ALA A 10 5.07 -36.06 -12.56
CA ALA A 10 6.07 -36.31 -11.54
C ALA A 10 5.95 -35.26 -10.42
N ARG A 11 5.61 -35.73 -9.22
CA ARG A 11 5.38 -34.91 -8.04
C ARG A 11 6.67 -34.79 -7.26
N LEU A 12 7.22 -33.59 -7.14
CA LEU A 12 8.27 -33.28 -6.16
C LEU A 12 7.61 -32.69 -4.91
N SER A 13 7.48 -33.50 -3.86
CA SER A 13 6.99 -33.08 -2.54
C SER A 13 8.16 -33.04 -1.57
N LEU A 14 8.74 -31.86 -1.32
CA LEU A 14 9.78 -31.66 -0.32
C LEU A 14 9.13 -31.23 1.00
N GLN A 15 8.57 -32.18 1.72
CA GLN A 15 7.99 -31.94 3.04
C GLN A 15 8.99 -32.36 4.10
N ALA A 16 9.88 -31.44 4.49
CA ALA A 16 10.63 -31.59 5.74
C ALA A 16 9.68 -31.27 6.91
N PRO A 17 9.81 -31.95 8.07
CA PRO A 17 9.16 -31.48 9.30
C PRO A 17 9.66 -30.07 9.58
N GLY A 18 8.82 -29.05 9.37
CA GLY A 18 9.22 -27.63 9.51
C GLY A 18 8.88 -26.68 8.35
N GLY A 19 8.37 -27.15 7.20
CA GLY A 19 7.60 -26.30 6.27
C GLY A 19 8.37 -25.22 5.49
N ASP A 20 9.55 -25.51 4.93
CA ASP A 20 10.34 -24.49 4.22
C ASP A 20 9.77 -24.04 2.86
N LEU A 21 9.13 -24.94 2.10
CA LEU A 21 8.59 -24.65 0.76
C LEU A 21 7.37 -25.54 0.44
N SER A 22 6.23 -24.94 0.07
CA SER A 22 5.01 -25.63 -0.34
C SER A 22 4.67 -25.35 -1.81
N LEU A 23 4.40 -26.40 -2.57
CA LEU A 23 3.91 -26.35 -3.95
C LEU A 23 2.55 -27.06 -4.00
N CYS A 24 1.46 -26.30 -4.09
CA CYS A 24 0.10 -26.85 -4.05
C CYS A 24 -0.32 -27.40 -5.42
N ASN A 25 -0.82 -28.64 -5.47
CA ASN A 25 -1.24 -29.27 -6.73
C ASN A 25 -2.60 -28.72 -7.19
N GLY A 26 -2.68 -28.29 -8.44
CA GLY A 26 -3.94 -27.84 -9.07
C GLY A 26 -4.17 -26.33 -9.15
N GLY A 27 -3.25 -25.48 -8.68
CA GLY A 27 -3.47 -24.01 -8.66
C GLY A 27 -2.25 -23.09 -8.80
N GLY A 28 -1.02 -23.62 -8.89
CA GLY A 28 0.16 -22.82 -9.27
C GLY A 28 0.69 -21.84 -8.20
N SER A 29 0.26 -21.95 -6.94
CA SER A 29 0.77 -21.12 -5.84
C SER A 29 2.06 -21.68 -5.21
N VAL A 30 2.97 -20.77 -4.84
CA VAL A 30 4.24 -21.05 -4.16
C VAL A 30 4.20 -20.45 -2.76
N GLY A 31 4.35 -21.29 -1.73
CA GLY A 31 4.43 -20.87 -0.32
C GLY A 31 5.85 -21.01 0.23
N VAL A 32 6.42 -19.95 0.80
CA VAL A 32 7.70 -19.98 1.54
C VAL A 32 7.41 -19.81 3.03
N ARG A 33 7.78 -20.79 3.84
CA ARG A 33 7.45 -20.85 5.29
C ARG A 33 5.94 -20.85 5.61
N ILE A 34 5.11 -21.29 4.67
CA ILE A 34 3.66 -21.40 4.82
C ILE A 34 3.11 -22.59 4.05
N SER A 35 2.21 -23.35 4.66
CA SER A 35 1.65 -24.59 4.11
C SER A 35 0.39 -24.36 3.27
N THR A 36 -0.37 -23.31 3.55
CA THR A 36 -1.63 -22.93 2.87
C THR A 36 -1.53 -21.52 2.29
N PRO A 37 -0.85 -21.33 1.15
CA PRO A 37 -0.67 -20.01 0.55
C PRO A 37 -2.01 -19.40 0.11
N ALA A 38 -2.26 -18.13 0.47
CA ALA A 38 -3.45 -17.36 0.08
C ALA A 38 -3.27 -16.62 -1.27
N PHE A 39 -2.06 -16.62 -1.82
CA PHE A 39 -1.68 -15.94 -3.07
C PHE A 39 -0.86 -16.86 -3.97
N ALA A 40 -0.70 -16.48 -5.24
CA ALA A 40 0.18 -17.19 -6.19
C ALA A 40 1.64 -17.26 -5.69
N LEU A 41 2.09 -16.27 -4.94
CA LEU A 41 3.33 -16.33 -4.16
C LEU A 41 3.04 -15.79 -2.75
N HIS A 42 3.19 -16.63 -1.73
CA HIS A 42 3.00 -16.27 -0.33
C HIS A 42 4.28 -16.56 0.46
N VAL A 43 4.91 -15.51 1.00
CA VAL A 43 6.10 -15.63 1.86
C VAL A 43 5.70 -15.25 3.28
N ASN A 44 5.78 -16.20 4.21
CA ASN A 44 5.62 -15.92 5.63
C ASN A 44 6.97 -15.48 6.23
N GLY A 45 7.09 -14.18 6.50
CA GLY A 45 8.31 -13.52 6.94
C GLY A 45 8.95 -12.66 5.84
N THR A 46 10.26 -12.42 5.96
CA THR A 46 10.97 -11.48 5.07
C THR A 46 11.26 -12.09 3.70
N ALA A 47 10.88 -11.38 2.64
CA ALA A 47 11.34 -11.62 1.28
C ALA A 47 12.42 -10.60 0.89
N GLY A 48 13.49 -11.05 0.26
CA GLY A 48 14.57 -10.19 -0.23
C GLY A 48 14.54 -10.06 -1.75
N LYS A 49 14.53 -8.82 -2.25
CA LYS A 49 14.87 -8.48 -3.65
C LYS A 49 16.19 -7.70 -3.60
N PRO A 50 17.37 -8.35 -3.70
CA PRO A 50 18.65 -7.64 -3.70
C PRO A 50 18.70 -6.57 -4.81
N GLY A 51 19.09 -5.35 -4.46
CA GLY A 51 18.94 -4.16 -5.34
C GLY A 51 17.60 -3.42 -5.18
N GLY A 52 16.64 -3.97 -4.44
CA GLY A 52 15.39 -3.33 -4.01
C GLY A 52 14.38 -3.05 -5.13
N GLY A 53 13.39 -2.22 -4.81
CA GLY A 53 12.35 -1.73 -5.71
C GLY A 53 11.01 -2.47 -5.61
N SER A 54 9.97 -1.82 -6.13
CA SER A 54 8.65 -2.45 -6.29
C SER A 54 8.76 -3.75 -7.09
N TRP A 55 7.79 -4.64 -6.92
CA TRP A 55 7.54 -5.65 -7.95
C TRP A 55 7.39 -4.92 -9.28
N SER A 56 8.17 -5.32 -10.29
CA SER A 56 8.20 -4.61 -11.57
C SER A 56 6.80 -4.59 -12.18
N VAL A 57 6.23 -3.39 -12.33
CA VAL A 57 4.92 -3.17 -12.96
C VAL A 57 5.09 -2.48 -14.30
N ALA A 58 4.30 -2.85 -15.30
CA ALA A 58 4.28 -2.18 -16.59
C ALA A 58 3.74 -0.74 -16.43
N SER A 59 4.53 0.28 -16.81
CA SER A 59 4.16 1.69 -16.62
C SER A 59 4.55 2.61 -17.78
N ASP A 60 5.00 2.05 -18.91
CA ASP A 60 5.37 2.81 -20.11
C ASP A 60 4.17 3.58 -20.67
N ARG A 61 4.36 4.84 -21.09
CA ARG A 61 3.29 5.69 -21.66
C ARG A 61 2.58 5.03 -22.84
N ARG A 62 3.28 4.22 -23.65
CA ARG A 62 2.73 3.50 -24.81
C ARG A 62 1.78 2.36 -24.41
N LEU A 63 1.84 1.93 -23.15
CA LEU A 63 0.96 0.90 -22.58
C LEU A 63 -0.26 1.49 -21.88
N LYS A 64 -0.41 2.82 -21.88
CA LYS A 64 -1.49 3.54 -21.18
C LYS A 64 -2.36 4.31 -22.19
N ALA A 65 -3.66 4.28 -21.97
CA ALA A 65 -4.66 5.08 -22.67
C ALA A 65 -5.51 5.84 -21.65
N ASN A 66 -6.20 6.90 -22.09
CA ASN A 66 -7.08 7.72 -21.24
C ASN A 66 -6.37 8.31 -20.01
N ILE A 67 -5.16 8.83 -20.19
CA ILE A 67 -4.35 9.41 -19.11
C ILE A 67 -4.95 10.76 -18.70
N ALA A 68 -5.36 10.88 -17.44
CA ALA A 68 -5.89 12.10 -16.82
C ALA A 68 -5.09 12.46 -15.56
N PRO A 69 -5.04 13.75 -15.16
CA PRO A 69 -4.49 14.14 -13.87
C PRO A 69 -5.31 13.54 -12.72
N LEU A 70 -4.69 13.38 -11.55
CA LEU A 70 -5.39 13.10 -10.30
C LEU A 70 -5.74 14.43 -9.65
N GLU A 71 -6.96 14.55 -9.13
CA GLU A 71 -7.45 15.75 -8.48
C GLU A 71 -8.03 15.39 -7.10
N GLY A 72 -7.89 16.30 -6.13
CA GLY A 72 -8.36 16.10 -4.76
C GLY A 72 -7.58 15.01 -4.04
N ALA A 73 -6.32 14.79 -4.41
CA ALA A 73 -5.50 13.73 -3.85
C ALA A 73 -5.19 13.99 -2.37
N LEU A 74 -5.00 15.25 -1.98
CA LEU A 74 -4.75 15.65 -0.60
C LEU A 74 -5.96 15.32 0.27
N ASP A 75 -7.15 15.76 -0.11
CA ASP A 75 -8.37 15.56 0.67
C ASP A 75 -8.71 14.07 0.82
N GLN A 76 -8.55 13.29 -0.26
CA GLN A 76 -8.76 11.84 -0.21
C GLN A 76 -7.77 11.14 0.73
N LEU A 77 -6.49 11.51 0.70
CA LEU A 77 -5.51 10.92 1.62
C LEU A 77 -5.71 11.38 3.07
N LEU A 78 -6.12 12.63 3.30
CA LEU A 78 -6.42 13.15 4.64
C LEU A 78 -7.71 12.55 5.25
N ALA A 79 -8.57 11.93 4.45
CA ALA A 79 -9.72 11.16 4.93
C ALA A 79 -9.34 9.79 5.51
N LEU A 80 -8.09 9.35 5.33
CA LEU A 80 -7.58 8.09 5.89
C LEU A 80 -6.96 8.32 7.27
N GLU A 81 -7.06 7.32 8.14
CA GLU A 81 -6.45 7.34 9.48
C GLU A 81 -5.37 6.27 9.63
N GLY A 82 -4.15 6.71 9.95
CA GLY A 82 -3.06 5.84 10.33
C GLY A 82 -3.17 5.45 11.81
N VAL A 83 -3.11 4.14 12.09
CA VAL A 83 -3.26 3.57 13.44
C VAL A 83 -2.08 2.69 13.83
N THR A 84 -1.92 2.47 15.13
CA THR A 84 -1.07 1.39 15.65
C THR A 84 -1.95 0.23 16.12
N PHE A 85 -1.51 -1.00 15.88
CA PHE A 85 -2.29 -2.19 16.24
C PHE A 85 -1.41 -3.41 16.49
N GLU A 86 -2.01 -4.43 17.11
CA GLU A 86 -1.48 -5.79 17.20
C GLU A 86 -2.54 -6.75 16.68
N TYR A 87 -2.13 -7.83 16.02
CA TYR A 87 -3.06 -8.88 15.60
C TYR A 87 -3.52 -9.70 16.82
N ILE A 88 -4.80 -10.05 16.87
CA ILE A 88 -5.39 -10.85 17.96
C ILE A 88 -4.78 -12.25 18.02
N ASP A 89 -4.72 -12.92 16.87
CA ASP A 89 -4.10 -14.23 16.69
C ASP A 89 -3.26 -14.21 15.41
N PRO A 90 -1.99 -13.75 15.49
CA PRO A 90 -1.13 -13.61 14.32
C PRO A 90 -0.82 -14.97 13.67
N ASP A 91 -0.68 -16.04 14.45
CA ASP A 91 -0.37 -17.37 13.92
C ASP A 91 -1.52 -17.93 13.07
N ALA A 92 -2.77 -17.72 13.49
CA ALA A 92 -3.95 -18.18 12.74
C ALA A 92 -4.09 -17.55 11.34
N ILE A 93 -3.51 -16.36 11.13
CA ILE A 93 -3.57 -15.62 9.87
C ILE A 93 -2.24 -15.58 9.11
N GLY A 94 -1.19 -16.22 9.65
CA GLY A 94 0.14 -16.27 9.04
C GLY A 94 0.91 -14.95 9.14
N GLU A 95 0.73 -14.23 10.24
CA GLU A 95 1.38 -12.95 10.53
C GLU A 95 2.35 -13.06 11.71
N LEU A 96 3.24 -12.08 11.85
CA LEU A 96 4.12 -11.94 13.01
C LEU A 96 3.45 -11.18 14.17
N SER A 97 3.74 -11.58 15.40
CA SER A 97 3.30 -10.88 16.62
C SER A 97 4.00 -9.54 16.83
N GLY A 98 3.39 -8.68 17.65
CA GLY A 98 3.95 -7.40 18.09
C GLY A 98 3.31 -6.17 17.42
N PRO A 99 3.70 -4.95 17.86
CA PRO A 99 3.08 -3.71 17.43
C PRO A 99 3.42 -3.38 15.97
N ARG A 100 2.40 -2.90 15.27
CA ARG A 100 2.45 -2.52 13.85
C ARG A 100 1.83 -1.14 13.64
N ILE A 101 2.23 -0.51 12.55
CA ILE A 101 1.63 0.72 12.04
C ILE A 101 0.92 0.36 10.73
N GLY A 102 -0.30 0.85 10.56
CA GLY A 102 -1.07 0.62 9.33
C GLY A 102 -2.38 1.38 9.33
N MET A 103 -3.38 0.82 8.66
CA MET A 103 -4.73 1.37 8.55
C MET A 103 -5.74 0.24 8.70
N ILE A 104 -6.98 0.59 9.05
CA ILE A 104 -8.09 -0.35 9.12
C ILE A 104 -8.69 -0.50 7.72
N ALA A 105 -8.81 -1.73 7.22
CA ALA A 105 -9.26 -1.98 5.87
C ALA A 105 -10.68 -1.47 5.60
N GLN A 106 -11.56 -1.54 6.60
CA GLN A 106 -12.94 -1.05 6.53
C GLN A 106 -12.98 0.47 6.37
N ASP A 107 -12.12 1.20 7.07
CA ASP A 107 -12.09 2.67 6.99
C ASP A 107 -11.54 3.10 5.63
N VAL A 108 -10.47 2.44 5.16
CA VAL A 108 -9.93 2.66 3.82
C VAL A 108 -10.96 2.38 2.73
N GLU A 109 -11.78 1.33 2.86
CA GLU A 109 -12.81 0.97 1.88
C GLU A 109 -13.82 2.10 1.64
N THR A 110 -14.10 2.92 2.66
CA THR A 110 -15.04 4.04 2.53
C THR A 110 -14.54 5.15 1.60
N VAL A 111 -13.21 5.26 1.44
CA VAL A 111 -12.55 6.27 0.61
C VAL A 111 -12.06 5.66 -0.71
N PHE A 112 -11.41 4.50 -0.63
CA PHE A 112 -10.82 3.77 -1.75
C PHE A 112 -11.28 2.31 -1.74
N PRO A 113 -12.52 2.01 -2.21
CA PRO A 113 -13.05 0.65 -2.20
C PRO A 113 -12.18 -0.33 -3.02
N ASP A 114 -11.58 0.14 -4.11
CA ASP A 114 -10.72 -0.66 -5.00
C ASP A 114 -9.34 -1.02 -4.39
N TRP A 115 -9.02 -0.49 -3.20
CA TRP A 115 -7.82 -0.85 -2.45
C TRP A 115 -8.07 -1.99 -1.46
N VAL A 116 -9.30 -2.51 -1.40
CA VAL A 116 -9.68 -3.50 -0.41
C VAL A 116 -10.17 -4.76 -1.11
N ASP A 117 -9.44 -5.85 -0.91
CA ASP A 117 -9.84 -7.17 -1.38
C ASP A 117 -10.40 -7.99 -0.20
N VAL A 118 -11.33 -8.90 -0.50
CA VAL A 118 -11.90 -9.84 0.48
C VAL A 118 -11.33 -11.24 0.23
N ARG A 119 -10.71 -11.82 1.25
CA ARG A 119 -10.22 -13.21 1.23
C ARG A 119 -11.38 -14.20 1.22
N ALA A 120 -11.08 -15.45 0.87
CA ALA A 120 -12.06 -16.54 0.91
C ALA A 120 -12.66 -16.80 2.30
N ASP A 121 -11.96 -16.42 3.38
CA ASP A 121 -12.41 -16.51 4.77
C ASP A 121 -13.18 -15.27 5.25
N GLY A 122 -13.40 -14.29 4.38
CA GLY A 122 -14.16 -13.07 4.66
C GLY A 122 -13.35 -11.91 5.25
N TYR A 123 -12.06 -12.10 5.56
CA TYR A 123 -11.21 -11.00 6.04
C TYR A 123 -10.82 -10.06 4.90
N LYS A 124 -10.86 -8.75 5.20
CA LYS A 124 -10.46 -7.68 4.28
C LYS A 124 -8.95 -7.48 4.31
N MET A 125 -8.38 -7.19 3.15
CA MET A 125 -6.95 -6.93 2.97
C MET A 125 -6.73 -5.64 2.21
N LEU A 126 -5.72 -4.88 2.62
CA LEU A 126 -5.28 -3.69 1.90
C LEU A 126 -4.36 -4.09 0.75
N THR A 127 -4.78 -3.75 -0.46
CA THR A 127 -4.00 -3.88 -1.70
C THR A 127 -3.84 -2.49 -2.30
N TYR A 128 -2.95 -1.68 -1.70
CA TYR A 128 -2.73 -0.31 -2.16
C TYR A 128 -2.42 -0.25 -3.66
N ARG A 129 -3.13 0.62 -4.39
CA ARG A 129 -2.93 0.83 -5.83
C ARG A 129 -2.68 2.31 -6.10
N GLY A 130 -1.47 2.65 -6.56
CA GLY A 130 -1.13 4.02 -6.93
C GLY A 130 -1.06 4.99 -5.74
N PHE A 131 -0.89 4.49 -4.51
CA PHE A 131 -0.70 5.29 -3.31
C PHE A 131 0.46 6.29 -3.49
N GLU A 132 1.54 5.88 -4.14
CA GLU A 132 2.68 6.72 -4.47
C GLU A 132 2.32 7.88 -5.41
N ALA A 133 1.43 7.66 -6.38
CA ALA A 133 0.98 8.69 -7.31
C ALA A 133 0.06 9.70 -6.61
N LEU A 134 -0.89 9.23 -5.80
CA LEU A 134 -1.72 10.09 -4.97
C LEU A 134 -0.89 10.92 -3.99
N THR A 135 0.14 10.31 -3.37
CA THR A 135 1.02 11.04 -2.44
C THR A 135 1.75 12.18 -3.15
N VAL A 136 2.24 11.97 -4.37
CA VAL A 136 2.90 13.03 -5.16
C VAL A 136 1.94 14.18 -5.46
N GLU A 137 0.71 13.89 -5.90
CA GLU A 137 -0.27 14.92 -6.22
C GLU A 137 -0.80 15.63 -4.97
N ALA A 138 -1.00 14.92 -3.86
CA ALA A 138 -1.35 15.52 -2.57
C ALA A 138 -0.28 16.51 -2.09
N LEU A 139 1.01 16.19 -2.27
CA LEU A 139 2.11 17.11 -1.95
C LEU A 139 2.13 18.33 -2.87
N ARG A 140 1.79 18.18 -4.16
CA ARG A 140 1.65 19.32 -5.09
C ARG A 140 0.48 20.21 -4.71
N GLU A 141 -0.67 19.63 -4.39
CA GLU A 141 -1.86 20.36 -3.91
C GLU A 141 -1.54 21.11 -2.60
N LEU A 142 -0.89 20.44 -1.65
CA LEU A 142 -0.46 21.06 -0.40
C LEU A 142 0.53 22.21 -0.63
N GLN A 143 1.48 22.05 -1.55
CA GLN A 143 2.42 23.11 -1.92
C GLN A 143 1.70 24.31 -2.53
N ALA A 144 0.72 24.09 -3.42
CA ALA A 144 -0.06 25.15 -4.03
C ALA A 144 -0.83 25.96 -2.97
N GLN A 145 -1.57 25.27 -2.08
CA GLN A 145 -2.28 25.91 -0.97
C GLN A 145 -1.33 26.70 -0.06
N ASN A 146 -0.13 26.17 0.21
CA ASN A 146 0.85 26.85 1.04
C ASN A 146 1.40 28.13 0.38
N THR A 147 1.64 28.11 -0.93
CA THR A 147 2.04 29.28 -1.70
C THR A 147 0.94 30.35 -1.66
N GLU A 148 -0.31 29.98 -1.92
CA GLU A 148 -1.46 30.91 -1.88
C GLU A 148 -1.60 31.56 -0.49
N LEU A 149 -1.50 30.77 0.58
CA LEU A 149 -1.55 31.28 1.96
C LEU A 149 -0.40 32.25 2.26
N ARG A 150 0.81 31.99 1.76
CA ARG A 150 1.96 32.89 1.96
C ARG A 150 1.78 34.22 1.23
N GLU A 151 1.28 34.19 0.00
CA GLU A 151 1.00 35.39 -0.79
C GLU A 151 -0.10 36.23 -0.14
N ALA A 152 -1.18 35.59 0.33
CA ALA A 152 -2.25 36.26 1.06
C ALA A 152 -1.74 36.91 2.35
N ASN A 153 -0.92 36.20 3.13
CA ASN A 153 -0.31 36.73 4.35
C ASN A 153 0.60 37.93 4.07
N ALA A 154 1.44 37.88 3.03
CA ALA A 154 2.28 39.00 2.64
C ALA A 154 1.45 40.24 2.25
N SER A 155 0.38 40.06 1.47
CA SER A 155 -0.53 41.15 1.11
C SER A 155 -1.23 41.76 2.33
N LEU A 156 -1.64 40.94 3.30
CA LEU A 156 -2.24 41.41 4.54
C LEU A 156 -1.24 42.19 5.40
N GLN A 157 0.01 41.74 5.48
CA GLN A 157 1.08 42.44 6.19
C GLN A 157 1.33 43.83 5.59
N GLU A 158 1.46 43.95 4.27
CA GLU A 158 1.64 45.25 3.61
C GLU A 158 0.48 46.22 3.87
N ARG A 159 -0.75 45.69 3.94
CA ARG A 159 -1.94 46.50 4.26
C ARG A 159 -1.95 46.95 5.72
N LEU A 160 -1.55 46.08 6.64
CA LEU A 160 -1.41 46.41 8.06
C LEU A 160 -0.37 47.51 8.26
N ASP A 161 0.84 47.34 7.71
CA ASP A 161 1.92 48.33 7.82
C ASP A 161 1.52 49.70 7.26
N ARG A 162 0.70 49.72 6.21
CA ARG A 162 0.16 50.96 5.62
C ARG A 162 -0.84 51.62 6.56
N LEU A 163 -1.75 50.85 7.16
CA LEU A 163 -2.76 51.38 8.07
C LEU A 163 -2.13 51.88 9.38
N GLU A 164 -1.16 51.17 9.92
CA GLU A 164 -0.41 51.56 11.12
C GLU A 164 0.26 52.92 10.91
N ARG A 165 0.96 53.12 9.78
CA ARG A 165 1.53 54.42 9.42
C ARG A 165 0.49 55.55 9.35
N LEU A 166 -0.68 55.29 8.76
CA LEU A 166 -1.76 56.29 8.68
C LEU A 166 -2.37 56.65 10.05
N VAL A 167 -2.31 55.74 11.02
CA VAL A 167 -2.77 55.98 12.39
C VAL A 167 -1.71 56.73 13.19
N GLU A 168 -0.43 56.43 13.00
CA GLU A 168 0.68 57.12 13.67
C GLU A 168 0.86 58.57 13.19
N ASP A 169 0.53 58.85 11.92
CA ASP A 169 0.61 60.20 11.33
C ASP A 169 -0.54 61.15 11.74
N ARG A 170 -1.45 60.73 12.63
CA ARG A 170 -2.61 61.52 13.12
C ARG A 170 -2.41 62.06 14.53
#